data_AF-F8A6A8-F1
#
_entry.id   AF-F8A6A8-F1
#
_cell.length_a   1.000
_cell.length_b   1.000
_cell.length_c   1.000
_cell.angle_alpha   90.00
_cell.angle_beta   90.00
_cell.angle_gamma   90.00
#
_symmetry.space_group_name_H-M   'P 1'
#
loop_
_entity.id
_entity.type
_entity.pdbx_description
1 polymer ?
#
loop_
_entity_poly.entity_id
_entity_poly.type
_entity_poly.pdbx_seq_one_letter_code
_entity_poly.pdbx_strand_id
1 'polypeptide(L)'
;MWFAIWSVLVVGTLVGAFFLGRRLWRSSLALGRELARAGGVLAELGERVDALQDQLAQQRPDVGPTVFADRDVLRGERRRLQEEAAARRAARAEQHASTARGWRRYWT
;
A
#
# COMPACT_ATOMS: atom_id res chain seq x y z
N MET A 1 46.56 -14.30 -42.87
CA MET A 1 46.56 -14.48 -41.40
C MET A 1 45.73 -13.44 -40.63
N TRP A 2 45.66 -12.17 -41.07
CA TRP A 2 44.88 -11.11 -40.39
C TRP A 2 43.35 -11.34 -40.32
N PHE A 3 42.76 -11.93 -41.36
CA PHE A 3 41.31 -12.20 -41.42
C PHE A 3 40.81 -13.08 -40.26
N ALA A 4 41.60 -14.10 -39.89
CA ALA A 4 41.28 -15.02 -38.80
C ALA A 4 41.25 -14.29 -37.45
N ILE A 5 42.17 -13.36 -37.22
CA ILE A 5 42.22 -12.54 -36.00
C ILE A 5 40.95 -11.69 -35.91
N TRP A 6 40.57 -11.02 -36.99
CA TRP A 6 39.35 -10.20 -37.04
C TRP A 6 38.09 -11.04 -36.82
N SER A 7 37.98 -12.22 -37.44
CA SER A 7 36.85 -13.12 -37.25
C SER A 7 36.73 -13.61 -35.80
N VAL A 8 37.83 -14.01 -35.16
CA VAL A 8 37.82 -14.46 -33.76
C VAL A 8 37.41 -13.32 -32.83
N LEU A 9 37.87 -12.10 -33.10
CA LEU A 9 37.57 -10.94 -32.27
C LEU A 9 36.08 -10.58 -32.36
N VAL A 10 35.51 -10.56 -33.57
CA VAL A 10 34.08 -10.32 -33.79
C VAL A 10 33.23 -11.43 -33.19
N VAL A 11 33.57 -12.70 -33.43
CA VAL A 11 32.81 -13.84 -32.92
C VAL A 11 32.88 -13.90 -31.40
N GLY A 12 34.04 -13.66 -30.79
CA GLY A 12 34.18 -13.59 -29.33
C GLY A 12 33.28 -12.51 -28.73
N THR A 13 33.21 -11.34 -29.38
CA THR A 13 32.38 -10.23 -28.92
C THR A 13 30.88 -10.54 -29.10
N LEU A 14 30.49 -11.12 -30.24
CA LEU A 14 29.10 -11.53 -30.51
C LEU A 14 28.63 -12.62 -29.55
N VAL A 15 29.46 -13.62 -29.27
CA VAL A 15 29.15 -14.68 -28.32
C VAL A 15 29.01 -14.10 -26.91
N GLY A 16 29.92 -13.21 -26.51
CA GLY A 16 29.83 -12.50 -25.23
C GLY A 16 28.55 -11.66 -25.13
N ALA A 17 28.24 -10.86 -26.14
CA ALA A 17 27.04 -10.04 -26.20
C ALA A 17 25.75 -10.88 -26.21
N PHE A 18 25.74 -12.01 -26.91
CA PHE A 18 24.60 -12.92 -26.98
C PHE A 18 24.34 -13.58 -25.62
N PHE A 19 25.38 -14.08 -24.96
CA PHE A 19 25.24 -14.66 -23.61
C PHE A 19 24.78 -13.61 -22.60
N LEU A 20 25.32 -12.40 -22.68
CA LEU A 20 24.95 -11.30 -21.79
C LEU A 20 23.49 -10.91 -22.02
N GLY A 21 23.09 -10.66 -23.26
CA GLY A 21 21.71 -10.34 -23.62
C GLY A 21 20.72 -11.43 -23.19
N ARG A 22 21.05 -12.70 -23.38
CA ARG A 22 20.19 -13.82 -22.96
C ARG A 22 20.05 -13.93 -21.45
N ARG A 23 21.12 -13.68 -20.69
CA ARG A 23 21.07 -13.67 -19.23
C ARG A 23 20.23 -12.49 -18.71
N LEU A 24 20.44 -11.30 -19.27
CA LEU A 24 19.65 -10.11 -18.94
C LEU A 24 18.17 -10.30 -19.26
N TRP A 25 17.84 -10.87 -20.42
CA TRP A 25 16.47 -11.15 -20.82
C TRP A 25 15.72 -12.04 -19.81
N ARG A 26 16.37 -13.11 -19.34
CA ARG A 26 15.78 -13.98 -18.30
C ARG A 26 15.55 -13.22 -16.98
N SER A 27 16.48 -12.36 -16.60
CA SER A 27 16.37 -11.57 -15.37
C SER A 27 15.24 -10.53 -15.47
N SER A 28 15.15 -9.81 -16.59
CA SER A 28 14.10 -8.82 -16.83
C SER A 28 12.71 -9.46 -16.88
N LEU A 29 12.59 -10.66 -17.46
CA LEU A 29 11.34 -11.43 -17.43
C LEU A 29 10.93 -11.87 -16.02
N ALA A 30 11.90 -12.26 -15.18
CA ALA A 30 11.62 -12.63 -13.80
C ALA A 30 11.11 -11.42 -13.00
N LEU A 31 11.81 -10.29 -13.11
CA LEU A 31 11.42 -9.02 -12.50
C LEU A 31 10.06 -8.54 -13.00
N GLY A 32 9.79 -8.64 -14.31
CA GLY A 32 8.50 -8.28 -14.90
C GLY A 32 7.34 -9.11 -14.34
N ARG A 33 7.54 -10.41 -14.08
CA ARG A 33 6.51 -11.26 -13.45
C ARG A 33 6.24 -10.92 -11.99
N GLU A 34 7.27 -10.49 -11.26
CA GLU A 34 7.11 -10.03 -9.89
C GLU A 34 6.41 -8.67 -9.86
N LEU A 35 6.77 -7.75 -10.76
CA LEU A 35 6.06 -6.49 -10.95
C LEU A 35 4.60 -6.71 -11.35
N ALA A 36 4.30 -7.66 -12.24
CA ALA A 36 2.93 -7.97 -12.62
C ALA A 36 2.11 -8.50 -11.44
N ARG A 37 2.72 -9.35 -10.59
CA ARG A 37 2.07 -9.82 -9.35
C ARG A 37 1.83 -8.69 -8.36
N ALA A 38 2.83 -7.82 -8.14
CA ALA A 38 2.69 -6.65 -7.28
C ALA A 38 1.62 -5.68 -7.80
N GLY A 39 1.59 -5.45 -9.12
CA GLY A 39 0.58 -4.65 -9.79
C GLY A 39 -0.84 -5.23 -9.63
N GLY A 40 -0.99 -6.55 -9.73
CA GLY A 40 -2.27 -7.22 -9.48
C GLY A 40 -2.79 -7.00 -8.06
N VAL A 41 -1.92 -7.12 -7.04
CA VAL A 41 -2.30 -6.86 -5.64
C VAL A 41 -2.67 -5.39 -5.42
N LEU A 42 -1.94 -4.46 -6.04
CA LEU A 42 -2.26 -3.03 -5.98
C LEU A 42 -3.60 -2.69 -6.65
N ALA A 43 -3.91 -3.33 -7.77
CA ALA A 43 -5.19 -3.16 -8.45
C ALA A 43 -6.35 -3.67 -7.57
N GLU A 44 -6.22 -4.86 -6.98
CA GLU A 44 -7.24 -5.41 -6.08
C GLU A 44 -7.43 -4.52 -4.83
N LEU A 45 -6.34 -3.98 -4.28
CA LEU A 45 -6.41 -3.01 -3.18
C LEU A 45 -7.12 -1.73 -3.61
N GLY A 46 -6.85 -1.23 -4.81
CA GLY A 46 -7.53 -0.06 -5.39
C GLY A 46 -9.04 -0.29 -5.48
N GLU A 47 -9.46 -1.40 -6.08
CA GLU A 47 -10.88 -1.77 -6.21
C GLU A 47 -11.58 -1.86 -4.84
N ARG A 48 -10.93 -2.45 -3.84
CA ARG A 48 -11.48 -2.52 -2.48
C ARG A 48 -11.59 -1.15 -1.82
N VAL A 49 -10.60 -0.28 -2.03
CA VAL A 49 -10.64 1.09 -1.51
C VAL A 49 -11.76 1.88 -2.16
N ASP A 50 -11.93 1.79 -3.47
CA ASP A 50 -13.01 2.46 -4.19
C ASP A 50 -14.38 1.96 -3.72
N ALA A 51 -14.56 0.65 -3.58
CA ALA A 51 -15.79 0.07 -3.03
C ALA A 51 -16.10 0.57 -1.61
N LEU A 52 -15.08 0.70 -0.76
CA LEU A 52 -15.24 1.28 0.59
C LEU A 52 -15.58 2.77 0.53
N GLN A 53 -14.98 3.53 -0.39
CA GLN A 53 -15.29 4.93 -0.58
C GLN A 53 -16.73 5.14 -1.05
N ASP A 54 -17.22 4.32 -1.98
CA ASP A 54 -18.60 4.37 -2.44
C ASP A 54 -19.59 4.06 -1.31
N GLN A 55 -19.29 3.06 -0.47
CA GLN A 55 -20.08 2.77 0.72
C GLN A 55 -20.09 3.94 1.71
N LEU A 56 -18.92 4.56 1.95
CA LEU A 56 -18.81 5.73 2.82
C LEU A 56 -19.49 6.97 2.23
N ALA A 57 -19.51 7.13 0.91
CA ALA A 57 -20.22 8.20 0.24
C ALA A 57 -21.73 8.05 0.41
N GLN A 58 -22.26 6.83 0.34
CA GLN A 58 -23.67 6.54 0.61
C GLN A 58 -24.05 6.73 2.08
N GLN A 59 -23.13 6.46 3.00
CA GLN A 59 -23.34 6.59 4.45
C GLN A 59 -22.90 7.96 5.00
N ARG A 60 -22.49 8.89 4.13
CA ARG A 60 -21.93 10.16 4.58
C ARG A 60 -23.02 10.98 5.29
N PRO A 61 -22.83 11.37 6.57
CA PRO A 61 -23.80 12.19 7.26
C PRO A 61 -23.94 13.54 6.55
N ASP A 62 -25.15 14.04 6.44
CA ASP A 62 -25.38 15.40 5.95
C ASP A 62 -24.73 16.41 6.91
N VAL A 63 -23.75 17.15 6.39
CA VAL A 63 -23.00 18.20 7.10
C VAL A 63 -23.48 19.60 6.69
N GLY A 64 -24.70 19.70 6.16
CA GLY A 64 -25.33 20.95 5.81
C GLY A 64 -25.54 21.91 6.99
N PRO A 65 -25.84 23.20 6.70
CA PRO A 65 -26.06 24.20 7.74
C PRO A 65 -27.27 23.86 8.62
N THR A 66 -27.04 23.55 9.89
CA THR A 66 -28.08 23.20 10.88
C THR A 66 -28.73 24.42 11.55
N VAL A 67 -28.78 25.58 10.87
CA VAL A 67 -29.24 26.86 11.45
C VAL A 67 -30.68 26.78 11.98
N PHE A 68 -31.52 25.97 11.36
CA PHE A 68 -32.92 25.77 11.73
C PHE A 68 -33.20 24.42 12.43
N ALA A 69 -32.16 23.64 12.74
CA ALA A 69 -32.34 22.35 13.38
C ALA A 69 -32.56 22.50 14.89
N ASP A 70 -33.27 21.54 15.48
CA ASP A 70 -33.53 21.51 16.92
C ASP A 70 -32.21 21.36 17.71
N ARG A 71 -31.99 22.30 18.64
CA ARG A 71 -30.77 22.36 19.45
C ARG A 71 -30.60 21.17 20.37
N ASP A 72 -31.68 20.63 20.94
CA ASP A 72 -31.58 19.54 21.91
C ASP A 72 -31.27 18.21 21.21
N VAL A 73 -31.82 18.01 20.01
CA VAL A 73 -31.45 16.89 19.13
C VAL A 73 -29.97 16.93 18.77
N LEU A 74 -29.45 18.10 18.35
CA LEU A 74 -28.03 18.26 18.02
C LEU A 74 -27.11 18.01 19.22
N ARG A 75 -27.53 18.41 20.43
CA ARG A 75 -26.77 18.14 21.67
C ARG A 75 -26.72 16.65 21.98
N GLY A 76 -27.83 15.94 21.80
CA GLY A 76 -27.90 14.48 21.94
C GLY A 76 -26.92 13.77 21.02
N GLU A 77 -26.96 14.08 19.72
CA GLU A 77 -26.05 13.49 18.74
C GLU A 77 -24.57 13.85 19.01
N ARG A 78 -24.29 15.11 19.36
CA ARG A 78 -22.93 15.52 19.73
C ARG A 78 -22.41 14.73 20.94
N ARG A 79 -23.25 14.48 21.95
CA ARG A 79 -22.85 13.71 23.13
C ARG A 79 -22.56 12.27 22.75
N ARG A 80 -23.42 11.62 21.96
CA ARG A 80 -23.21 10.27 21.45
C ARG A 80 -21.87 10.16 20.69
N LEU A 81 -21.59 11.09 19.78
CA LEU A 81 -20.32 11.13 19.03
C LEU A 81 -19.09 11.30 19.95
N GLN A 82 -19.21 12.08 21.02
CA GLN A 82 -18.13 12.23 22.01
C GLN A 82 -17.88 10.93 22.77
N GLU A 83 -18.93 10.21 23.16
CA GLU A 83 -18.84 8.92 23.83
C GLU A 83 -18.16 7.88 22.92
N GLU A 84 -18.56 7.79 21.64
CA GLU A 84 -17.90 6.94 20.64
C GLU A 84 -16.42 7.33 20.41
N ALA A 85 -16.12 8.63 20.39
CA ALA A 85 -14.75 9.12 20.24
C ALA A 85 -13.89 8.84 21.48
N ALA A 86 -14.47 8.90 22.68
CA ALA A 86 -13.80 8.57 23.93
C ALA A 86 -13.47 7.07 23.99
N ALA A 87 -14.42 6.20 23.61
CA ALA A 87 -14.21 4.76 23.52
C ALA A 87 -13.06 4.40 22.55
N ARG A 88 -13.05 5.00 21.36
CA ARG A 88 -11.95 4.82 20.39
C ARG A 88 -10.59 5.33 20.89
N ARG A 89 -10.58 6.39 21.71
CA ARG A 89 -9.35 6.90 22.34
C ARG A 89 -8.85 5.95 23.43
N ALA A 90 -9.75 5.42 24.25
CA ALA A 90 -9.41 4.44 25.28
C ALA A 90 -8.81 3.16 24.68
N ALA A 91 -9.43 2.61 23.62
CA ALA A 91 -8.91 1.43 22.93
C ALA A 91 -7.50 1.64 22.36
N ARG A 92 -7.24 2.81 21.77
CA ARG A 92 -5.89 3.17 21.29
C ARG A 92 -4.90 3.31 22.43
N ALA A 93 -5.28 3.97 23.52
CA ALA A 93 -4.43 4.12 24.69
C ALA A 93 -4.04 2.75 25.28
N GLU A 94 -4.96 1.80 25.31
CA GLU A 94 -4.70 0.44 25.78
C GLU A 94 -3.74 -0.33 24.86
N GLN A 95 -3.90 -0.21 23.54
CA GLN A 95 -2.96 -0.79 22.56
C GLN A 95 -1.55 -0.17 22.68
N HIS A 96 -1.47 1.14 22.88
CA HIS A 96 -0.18 1.81 23.10
C HIS A 96 0.46 1.35 24.42
N ALA A 97 -0.33 1.20 25.48
CA ALA A 97 0.17 0.74 26.77
C ALA A 97 0.64 -0.73 26.70
N SER A 98 -0.08 -1.60 26.00
CA SER A 98 0.33 -3.01 25.82
C SER A 98 1.63 -3.10 25.01
N THR A 99 1.74 -2.30 23.94
CA THR A 99 2.97 -2.20 23.15
C THR A 99 4.13 -1.70 24.01
N ALA A 100 3.95 -0.62 24.75
CA ALA A 100 4.99 -0.06 25.62
C ALA A 100 5.45 -1.06 26.70
N ARG A 101 4.53 -1.83 27.29
CA ARG A 101 4.86 -2.91 28.24
C ARG A 101 5.67 -4.03 27.57
N GLY A 102 5.29 -4.42 26.35
CA GLY A 102 6.01 -5.42 25.56
C GLY A 102 7.45 -4.99 25.28
N TRP A 103 7.64 -3.74 24.85
CA TRP A 103 8.97 -3.18 24.60
C TRP A 103 9.82 -3.14 25.87
N ARG A 104 9.27 -2.68 27.01
CA ARG A 104 10.01 -2.68 28.29
C ARG A 104 10.52 -4.06 28.70
N ARG A 105 9.79 -5.14 28.37
CA ARG A 105 10.20 -6.52 28.67
C ARG A 105 11.37 -7.03 27.82
N TYR A 106 11.58 -6.48 26.63
CA TYR A 106 12.69 -6.85 25.74
C TYR A 106 13.97 -6.05 25.98
N TRP A 107 13.85 -4.84 26.55
CA TRP A 107 14.98 -3.92 26.76
C TRP A 107 15.51 -3.90 28.22
N THR A 108 15.08 -4.83 29.08
CA THR A 108 15.65 -5.06 30.43
C THR A 108 16.34 -6.40 30.44
#